data_AF-A0A956EAN1-F1
#
_entry.id   AF-A0A956EAN1-F1
#
_cell.length_a   1.000
_cell.length_b   1.000
_cell.length_c   1.000
_cell.angle_alpha   90.00
_cell.angle_beta   90.00
_cell.angle_gamma   90.00
#
_symmetry.space_group_name_H-M   'P 1'
#
loop_
_entity.id
_entity.type
_entity.pdbx_description
1 polymer ?
#
loop_
_entity_poly.entity_id
_entity_poly.type
_entity_poly.pdbx_seq_one_letter_code
_entity_poly.pdbx_strand_id
1 'polypeptide(L)'
;MSSYLPRESFLAIAAVVAADGLLKKDESAALAHALQAYGLGAEDIAAVEAAAAKGIALTDLDLAGLDGWQQALTYAIATWLAQVDGVVNTQELSTLRQLGEQLGLPRPKLEAARSAAFDIAALPKDQRPDKYDFSGIEERLADKLPALKRASLPPST
;
A
#
# COMPACT_ATOMS: atom_id res chain seq x y z
N MET A 1 -6.31 -7.45 -15.43
CA MET A 1 -7.04 -7.98 -14.26
C MET A 1 -6.40 -7.34 -13.05
N SER A 2 -7.05 -6.34 -12.45
CA SER A 2 -6.58 -5.75 -11.19
C SER A 2 -6.63 -6.80 -10.10
N SER A 3 -5.58 -6.87 -9.29
CA SER A 3 -5.59 -7.67 -8.08
C SER A 3 -6.61 -7.10 -7.10
N TYR A 4 -7.19 -7.95 -6.26
CA TYR A 4 -8.10 -7.51 -5.21
C TYR A 4 -7.31 -7.24 -3.92
N LEU A 5 -7.33 -6.00 -3.45
CA LEU A 5 -6.91 -5.64 -2.09
C LEU A 5 -8.15 -5.52 -1.20
N PRO A 6 -8.19 -6.20 -0.04
CA PRO A 6 -9.27 -6.02 0.92
C PRO A 6 -9.14 -4.68 1.66
N ARG A 7 -10.20 -4.30 2.37
CA ARG A 7 -10.26 -3.04 3.14
C ARG A 7 -9.10 -2.90 4.12
N GLU A 8 -8.70 -3.99 4.75
CA GLU A 8 -7.64 -4.07 5.76
C GLU A 8 -6.29 -3.59 5.19
N SER A 9 -6.01 -3.87 3.91
CA SER A 9 -4.83 -3.36 3.23
C SER A 9 -4.81 -1.83 3.18
N PHE A 10 -5.97 -1.21 2.88
CA PHE A 10 -6.06 0.24 2.77
C PHE A 10 -6.05 0.93 4.13
N LEU A 11 -6.63 0.30 5.16
CA LEU A 11 -6.49 0.77 6.54
C LEU A 11 -5.03 0.73 6.99
N ALA A 12 -4.28 -0.32 6.65
CA ALA A 12 -2.86 -0.42 6.95
C ALA A 12 -2.03 0.63 6.20
N ILE A 13 -2.34 0.88 4.92
CA ILE A 13 -1.70 1.96 4.14
C ILE A 13 -1.98 3.31 4.79
N ALA A 14 -3.23 3.60 5.16
CA ALA A 14 -3.62 4.82 5.85
C ALA A 14 -2.89 5.02 7.19
N ALA A 15 -2.72 3.93 7.96
CA ALA A 15 -1.97 3.95 9.22
C ALA A 15 -0.51 4.40 9.02
N VAL A 16 0.13 3.94 7.94
CA VAL A 16 1.52 4.31 7.63
C VAL A 16 1.63 5.77 7.20
N VAL A 17 0.77 6.23 6.29
CA VAL A 17 0.84 7.60 5.74
C VAL A 17 0.32 8.67 6.72
N ALA A 18 -0.41 8.26 7.76
CA ALA A 18 -0.84 9.13 8.86
C ALA A 18 -0.01 8.92 10.14
N ALA A 19 1.17 8.30 10.04
CA ALA A 19 1.95 7.92 11.21
C ALA A 19 2.52 9.12 11.99
N ASP A 20 2.83 10.22 11.30
CA ASP A 20 3.37 11.45 11.90
C ASP A 20 2.31 12.49 12.24
N GLY A 21 1.05 12.22 11.89
CA GLY A 21 -0.07 13.11 12.07
C GLY A 21 -1.23 12.80 11.12
N LEU A 22 -2.19 13.71 11.03
CA LEU A 22 -3.34 13.51 10.14
C LEU A 22 -2.96 13.84 8.70
N LEU A 23 -3.48 13.05 7.75
CA LEU A 23 -3.43 13.41 6.34
C LEU A 23 -4.05 14.79 6.12
N LYS A 24 -3.39 15.62 5.31
CA LYS A 24 -3.96 16.89 4.90
C LYS A 24 -5.17 16.62 4.00
N LYS A 25 -6.06 17.61 3.92
CA LYS A 25 -7.30 17.51 3.12
C LYS A 25 -7.03 17.09 1.66
N ASP A 26 -5.99 17.65 1.04
CA ASP A 26 -5.65 17.34 -0.35
C ASP A 26 -5.07 15.91 -0.49
N GLU A 27 -4.33 15.42 0.51
CA GLU A 27 -3.78 14.06 0.54
C GLU A 27 -4.89 13.01 0.77
N SER A 28 -5.86 13.33 1.65
CA SER A 28 -7.05 12.49 1.87
C SER A 28 -7.90 12.39 0.60
N ALA A 29 -8.15 13.51 -0.08
CA ALA A 29 -8.93 13.53 -1.32
C ALA A 29 -8.24 12.75 -2.44
N ALA A 30 -6.93 12.88 -2.57
CA ALA A 30 -6.17 12.15 -3.58
C ALA A 30 -6.09 10.65 -3.28
N LEU A 31 -5.95 10.26 -2.00
CA LEU A 31 -6.07 8.88 -1.56
C LEU A 31 -7.46 8.32 -1.89
N ALA A 32 -8.54 9.02 -1.53
CA ALA A 32 -9.91 8.59 -1.81
C ALA A 32 -10.18 8.39 -3.31
N HIS A 33 -9.70 9.32 -4.15
CA HIS A 33 -9.81 9.19 -5.61
C HIS A 33 -9.08 7.95 -6.14
N ALA A 34 -7.91 7.64 -5.59
CA ALA A 34 -7.14 6.46 -5.98
C ALA A 34 -7.80 5.15 -5.54
N LEU A 35 -8.34 5.10 -4.33
CA LEU A 35 -9.11 3.96 -3.84
C LEU A 35 -10.34 3.72 -4.73
N GLN A 36 -11.04 4.79 -5.11
CA GLN A 36 -12.16 4.72 -6.03
C GLN A 36 -11.74 4.20 -7.42
N ALA A 37 -10.64 4.72 -7.97
CA ALA A 37 -10.09 4.25 -9.25
C ALA A 37 -9.64 2.78 -9.20
N TYR A 38 -9.18 2.31 -8.03
CA TYR A 38 -8.85 0.91 -7.79
C TYR A 38 -10.09 0.02 -7.63
N GLY A 39 -11.29 0.60 -7.51
CA GLY A 39 -12.56 -0.11 -7.46
C GLY A 39 -13.11 -0.33 -6.05
N LEU A 40 -12.60 0.38 -5.04
CA LEU A 40 -13.14 0.30 -3.68
C LEU A 40 -14.51 0.97 -3.57
N GLY A 41 -15.39 0.36 -2.77
CA GLY A 41 -16.73 0.89 -2.51
C GLY A 41 -16.69 2.16 -1.67
N ALA A 42 -17.70 3.03 -1.81
CA ALA A 42 -17.77 4.29 -1.09
C ALA A 42 -17.77 4.13 0.45
N GLU A 43 -18.35 3.05 0.97
CA GLU A 43 -18.34 2.74 2.41
C GLU A 43 -16.92 2.42 2.91
N ASP A 44 -16.16 1.63 2.16
CA ASP A 44 -14.79 1.30 2.50
C ASP A 44 -13.87 2.52 2.41
N ILE A 45 -14.06 3.36 1.38
CA ILE A 45 -13.32 4.62 1.24
C ILE A 45 -13.58 5.51 2.46
N ALA A 46 -14.84 5.70 2.85
CA ALA A 46 -15.20 6.51 4.01
C ALA A 46 -14.59 5.95 5.32
N ALA A 47 -14.52 4.62 5.46
CA ALA A 47 -13.86 3.97 6.59
C ALA A 47 -12.35 4.26 6.62
N VAL A 48 -11.68 4.22 5.46
CA VAL A 48 -10.24 4.54 5.33
C VAL A 48 -9.98 6.01 5.63
N GLU A 49 -10.78 6.93 5.09
CA GLU A 49 -10.67 8.36 5.39
C GLU A 49 -10.90 8.65 6.87
N ALA A 50 -11.91 8.02 7.48
CA ALA A 50 -12.19 8.17 8.91
C ALA A 50 -11.05 7.62 9.78
N ALA A 51 -10.42 6.52 9.37
CA ALA A 51 -9.27 5.95 10.05
C ALA A 51 -8.04 6.88 9.94
N ALA A 52 -7.77 7.40 8.74
CA ALA A 52 -6.69 8.37 8.51
C ALA A 52 -6.89 9.67 9.32
N ALA A 53 -8.13 10.16 9.42
CA ALA A 53 -8.47 11.37 10.16
C ALA A 53 -8.45 11.21 11.69
N LYS A 54 -8.57 9.97 12.20
CA LYS A 54 -8.52 9.68 13.64
C LYS A 54 -7.14 9.21 14.12
N GLY A 55 -6.29 8.78 13.19
CA GLY A 55 -5.09 8.01 13.50
C GLY A 55 -5.49 6.59 13.91
N ILE A 56 -5.14 5.61 13.08
CA ILE A 56 -5.35 4.19 13.39
C ILE A 56 -3.99 3.55 13.69
N ALA A 57 -3.92 2.80 14.79
CA ALA A 57 -2.72 2.05 15.10
C ALA A 57 -2.71 0.75 14.28
N LEU A 58 -1.56 0.41 13.71
CA LEU A 58 -1.36 -0.87 13.01
C LEU A 58 -1.68 -2.07 13.90
N THR A 59 -1.51 -1.96 15.21
CA THR A 59 -1.83 -3.01 16.18
C THR A 59 -3.32 -3.33 16.28
N ASP A 60 -4.18 -2.42 15.82
CA ASP A 60 -5.64 -2.58 15.88
C ASP A 60 -6.19 -3.25 14.60
N LEU A 61 -5.32 -3.54 13.63
CA LEU A 61 -5.68 -4.14 12.35
C LEU A 61 -5.39 -5.64 12.35
N ASP A 62 -6.36 -6.42 11.88
CA ASP A 62 -6.15 -7.83 11.57
C ASP A 62 -5.69 -7.99 10.12
N LEU A 63 -4.38 -8.19 9.95
CA LEU A 63 -3.75 -8.41 8.64
C LEU A 63 -3.49 -9.90 8.35
N ALA A 64 -3.89 -10.81 9.24
CA ALA A 64 -3.61 -12.24 9.11
C ALA A 64 -4.39 -12.89 7.96
N GLY A 65 -5.50 -12.28 7.54
CA GLY A 65 -6.32 -12.74 6.41
C GLY A 65 -5.75 -12.43 5.03
N LEU A 66 -4.67 -11.64 4.93
CA LEU A 66 -4.06 -11.29 3.66
C LEU A 66 -3.25 -12.46 3.10
N ASP A 67 -3.43 -12.75 1.81
CA ASP A 67 -2.55 -13.68 1.11
C ASP A 67 -1.15 -13.06 0.85
N GLY A 68 -0.19 -13.89 0.44
CA GLY A 68 1.19 -13.41 0.24
C GLY A 68 1.33 -12.30 -0.81
N TRP A 69 0.43 -12.23 -1.79
CA TRP A 69 0.43 -11.18 -2.81
C TRP A 69 -0.16 -9.89 -2.26
N GLN A 70 -1.30 -9.98 -1.57
CA GLN A 70 -1.96 -8.86 -0.90
C GLN A 70 -1.03 -8.24 0.15
N GLN A 71 -0.32 -9.07 0.93
CA GLN A 71 0.68 -8.60 1.87
C GLN A 71 1.77 -7.79 1.16
N ALA A 72 2.30 -8.32 0.04
CA ALA A 72 3.40 -7.69 -0.68
C ALA A 72 2.96 -6.36 -1.33
N LEU A 73 1.75 -6.35 -1.88
CA LEU A 73 1.16 -5.18 -2.53
C LEU A 73 0.81 -4.09 -1.52
N THR A 74 0.22 -4.46 -0.38
CA THR A 74 -0.04 -3.54 0.74
C THR A 74 1.24 -2.85 1.19
N TYR A 75 2.31 -3.64 1.42
CA TYR A 75 3.60 -3.11 1.82
C TYR A 75 4.25 -2.22 0.75
N ALA A 76 4.17 -2.62 -0.53
CA ALA A 76 4.72 -1.84 -1.64
C ALA A 76 4.03 -0.47 -1.78
N ILE A 77 2.69 -0.43 -1.72
CA ILE A 77 1.92 0.82 -1.80
C ILE A 77 2.22 1.72 -0.59
N ALA A 78 2.20 1.18 0.63
CA ALA A 78 2.52 1.95 1.83
C ALA A 78 3.95 2.53 1.77
N THR A 79 4.91 1.72 1.31
CA THR A 79 6.30 2.14 1.10
C THR A 79 6.41 3.28 0.08
N TRP A 80 5.68 3.17 -1.03
CA TRP A 80 5.70 4.18 -2.08
C TRP A 80 5.09 5.49 -1.61
N LEU A 81 3.89 5.47 -1.02
CA LEU A 81 3.21 6.67 -0.56
C LEU A 81 4.02 7.43 0.50
N ALA A 82 4.62 6.72 1.46
CA ALA A 82 5.51 7.32 2.45
C ALA A 82 6.75 8.00 1.80
N GLN A 83 7.19 7.52 0.62
CA GLN A 83 8.36 8.06 -0.07
C GLN A 83 8.02 9.16 -1.09
N VAL A 84 6.80 9.23 -1.62
CA VAL A 84 6.48 10.14 -2.73
C VAL A 84 6.58 11.61 -2.33
N ASP A 85 6.35 11.94 -1.06
CA ASP A 85 6.55 13.31 -0.55
C ASP A 85 8.03 13.69 -0.32
N GLY A 86 8.96 12.79 -0.65
CA GLY A 86 10.40 13.06 -0.69
C GLY A 86 11.09 13.05 0.68
N VAL A 87 10.33 12.99 1.77
CA VAL A 87 10.84 12.85 3.14
C VAL A 87 9.98 11.84 3.88
N VAL A 88 10.48 10.61 4.00
CA VAL A 88 9.98 9.66 5.00
C VAL A 88 10.50 10.12 6.36
N ASN A 89 9.62 10.46 7.29
CA ASN A 89 10.05 10.78 8.64
C ASN A 89 10.28 9.50 9.48
N THR A 90 10.88 9.66 10.66
CA THR A 90 11.24 8.53 11.55
C THR A 90 10.01 7.72 11.99
N GLN A 91 8.85 8.38 12.13
CA GLN A 91 7.61 7.78 12.61
C GLN A 91 6.95 6.91 11.53
N GLU A 92 6.87 7.40 10.30
CA GLU A 92 6.45 6.64 9.13
C GLU A 92 7.37 5.45 8.88
N LEU A 93 8.69 5.63 8.98
CA LEU A 93 9.64 4.52 8.82
C LEU A 93 9.48 3.46 9.92
N SER A 94 9.21 3.87 11.15
CA SER A 94 8.91 2.95 12.26
C SER A 94 7.63 2.16 12.00
N THR A 95 6.56 2.85 11.59
CA THR A 95 5.25 2.27 11.30
C THR A 95 5.32 1.34 10.09
N LEU A 96 6.07 1.71 9.05
CA LEU A 96 6.32 0.85 7.89
C LEU A 96 7.08 -0.44 8.26
N ARG A 97 8.06 -0.35 9.17
CA ARG A 97 8.75 -1.55 9.69
C ARG A 97 7.79 -2.46 10.44
N GLN A 98 6.95 -1.90 11.31
CA GLN A 98 5.92 -2.65 12.04
C GLN A 98 4.93 -3.32 11.09
N LEU A 99 4.51 -2.62 10.02
CA LEU A 99 3.67 -3.20 8.98
C LEU A 99 4.34 -4.42 8.35
N GLY A 100 5.62 -4.30 7.97
CA GLY A 100 6.38 -5.43 7.41
C GLY A 100 6.43 -6.64 8.34
N GLU A 101 6.59 -6.42 9.65
CA GLU A 101 6.58 -7.48 10.67
C GLU A 101 5.19 -8.13 10.82
N GLN A 102 4.13 -7.32 10.89
CA GLN A 102 2.75 -7.82 11.05
C GLN A 102 2.24 -8.60 9.83
N LEU A 103 2.67 -8.21 8.62
CA LEU A 103 2.31 -8.93 7.39
C LEU A 103 2.93 -10.32 7.32
N GLY A 104 3.92 -10.65 8.17
CA GLY A 104 4.52 -11.98 8.23
C GLY A 104 5.27 -12.39 6.95
N LEU A 105 5.55 -11.44 6.05
CA LEU A 105 6.28 -11.72 4.82
C LEU A 105 7.77 -11.96 5.11
N PRO A 106 8.37 -13.01 4.51
CA PRO A 106 9.81 -13.18 4.53
C PRO A 106 10.54 -11.93 4.05
N ARG A 107 11.61 -11.55 4.77
CA ARG A 107 12.41 -10.35 4.48
C ARG A 107 12.80 -10.18 3.00
N PRO A 108 13.24 -11.22 2.25
CA PRO A 108 13.54 -11.06 0.83
C PRO A 108 12.35 -10.56 -0.02
N LYS A 109 11.12 -10.95 0.35
CA LYS A 109 9.90 -10.49 -0.33
C LYS A 109 9.56 -9.05 0.03
N LEU A 110 9.76 -8.66 1.30
CA LEU A 110 9.61 -7.26 1.73
C LEU A 110 10.60 -6.34 1.01
N GLU A 111 11.87 -6.76 0.86
CA GLU A 111 12.87 -6.00 0.12
C GLU A 111 12.52 -5.89 -1.38
N ALA A 112 11.99 -6.96 -1.98
CA ALA A 112 11.50 -6.91 -3.35
C ALA A 112 10.31 -5.96 -3.51
N ALA A 113 9.35 -5.98 -2.58
CA ALA A 113 8.22 -5.06 -2.57
C ALA A 113 8.67 -3.60 -2.39
N ARG A 114 9.62 -3.34 -1.48
CA ARG A 114 10.25 -2.03 -1.33
C ARG A 114 10.98 -1.58 -2.60
N SER A 115 11.69 -2.49 -3.26
CA SER A 115 12.37 -2.20 -4.52
C SER A 115 11.38 -1.84 -5.62
N ALA A 116 10.20 -2.49 -5.70
CA ALA A 116 9.17 -2.11 -6.67
C ALA A 116 8.68 -0.67 -6.45
N ALA A 117 8.43 -0.29 -5.20
CA ALA A 117 8.08 1.09 -4.84
C ALA A 117 9.17 2.10 -5.23
N PHE A 118 10.44 1.76 -4.99
CA PHE A 118 11.57 2.61 -5.34
C PHE A 118 11.75 2.75 -6.86
N ASP A 119 11.59 1.67 -7.63
CA ASP A 119 11.69 1.70 -9.09
C ASP A 119 10.69 2.71 -9.68
N ILE A 120 9.48 2.79 -9.12
CA ILE A 120 8.47 3.78 -9.52
C ILE A 120 8.89 5.20 -9.16
N ALA A 121 9.37 5.41 -7.93
CA ALA A 121 9.87 6.70 -7.50
C ALA A 121 11.09 7.16 -8.34
N ALA A 122 11.90 6.23 -8.84
CA ALA A 122 13.07 6.52 -9.66
C ALA A 122 12.76 6.82 -11.13
N LEU A 123 11.52 6.61 -11.59
CA LEU A 123 11.14 6.93 -12.97
C LEU A 123 11.27 8.44 -13.25
N PRO A 124 11.66 8.83 -14.49
CA PRO A 124 11.62 10.22 -14.96
C PRO A 124 10.26 10.86 -14.70
N LYS A 125 10.19 12.18 -14.45
CA LYS A 125 8.92 12.88 -14.11
C LYS A 125 7.81 12.68 -15.14
N ASP A 126 8.17 12.51 -16.41
CA ASP A 126 7.30 12.24 -17.55
C ASP A 126 6.79 10.79 -17.63
N GLN A 127 7.39 9.88 -16.85
CA GLN A 127 7.09 8.44 -16.83
C GLN A 127 6.71 7.94 -15.44
N ARG A 128 6.87 8.78 -14.41
CA ARG A 128 6.44 8.48 -13.05
C ARG A 128 4.91 8.46 -13.03
N PRO A 129 4.28 7.39 -12.53
CA PRO A 129 2.86 7.37 -12.30
C PRO A 129 2.43 8.52 -11.39
N ASP A 130 1.18 8.96 -11.53
CA ASP A 130 0.58 9.87 -10.56
C ASP A 130 0.75 9.30 -9.15
N LYS A 131 0.90 10.17 -8.14
CA LYS A 131 1.25 9.83 -6.74
C LYS A 131 0.38 8.72 -6.11
N TYR A 132 -0.73 8.33 -6.74
CA TYR A 132 -1.64 7.30 -6.27
C TYR A 132 -2.06 6.29 -7.36
N ASP A 133 -1.27 6.11 -8.41
CA ASP A 133 -1.43 4.99 -9.34
C ASP A 133 -1.00 3.66 -8.71
N PHE A 134 -1.95 2.99 -8.07
CA PHE A 134 -1.75 1.66 -7.50
C PHE A 134 -1.56 0.57 -8.56
N SER A 135 -2.08 0.79 -9.77
CA SER A 135 -1.93 -0.19 -10.87
C SER A 135 -0.48 -0.25 -11.34
N GLY A 136 0.20 0.89 -11.44
CA GLY A 136 1.62 0.95 -11.72
C GLY A 136 2.48 0.18 -10.71
N ILE A 137 2.21 0.34 -9.40
CA ILE A 137 2.88 -0.42 -8.34
C ILE A 137 2.62 -1.92 -8.49
N GLU A 138 1.38 -2.31 -8.75
CA GLU A 138 0.98 -3.70 -8.92
C GLU A 138 1.74 -4.38 -10.07
N GLU A 139 1.89 -3.70 -11.21
CA GLU A 139 2.65 -4.19 -12.36
C GLU A 139 4.13 -4.39 -12.01
N ARG A 140 4.77 -3.40 -11.38
CA ARG A 140 6.18 -3.51 -10.98
C ARG A 140 6.42 -4.58 -9.93
N LEU A 141 5.48 -4.75 -9.00
CA LEU A 141 5.55 -5.81 -8.02
C LEU A 141 5.40 -7.19 -8.67
N ALA A 142 4.56 -7.30 -9.70
CA ALA A 142 4.35 -8.54 -10.44
C ALA A 142 5.62 -9.02 -11.13
N ASP A 143 6.41 -8.09 -11.69
CA ASP A 143 7.70 -8.40 -12.30
C ASP A 143 8.72 -8.93 -11.29
N LYS A 144 8.71 -8.39 -10.05
CA LYS A 144 9.65 -8.80 -8.99
C LYS A 144 9.22 -10.05 -8.22
N LEU A 145 7.92 -10.26 -8.05
CA LEU A 145 7.35 -11.35 -7.26
C LEU A 145 6.31 -12.16 -8.06
N PRO A 146 6.65 -12.69 -9.25
CA PRO A 146 5.69 -13.38 -10.12
C PRO A 146 5.12 -14.64 -9.47
N ALA A 147 5.88 -15.29 -8.59
CA ALA A 147 5.44 -16.47 -7.84
C ALA A 147 4.29 -16.15 -6.86
N LEU A 148 4.31 -14.97 -6.22
CA LEU A 148 3.23 -14.55 -5.32
C LEU A 148 1.96 -14.23 -6.11
N LYS A 149 2.11 -13.48 -7.21
CA LYS A 149 0.98 -13.16 -8.10
C LYS A 149 0.30 -14.42 -8.62
N ARG A 150 1.08 -15.41 -9.05
CA ARG A 150 0.55 -16.71 -9.51
C ARG A 150 -0.18 -17.48 -8.41
N ALA A 151 0.29 -17.41 -7.17
CA ALA A 151 -0.33 -18.09 -6.04
C ALA A 151 -1.64 -17.44 -5.56
N SER A 152 -1.84 -16.14 -5.85
CA SER A 152 -3.05 -15.39 -5.52
C SER A 152 -4.16 -15.55 -6.56
N LEU A 153 -3.82 -15.98 -7.78
CA LEU A 153 -4.82 -16.31 -8.80
C LEU A 153 -5.58 -17.58 -8.42
N PRO A 154 -6.91 -17.63 -8.59
CA PRO A 154 -7.66 -18.87 -8.42
C PRO A 154 -7.13 -19.92 -9.41
N PRO A 155 -7.07 -21.21 -9.03
CA PRO A 155 -6.65 -22.26 -9.94
C PRO A 155 -7.55 -22.25 -11.18
N SER A 156 -6.97 -22.08 -12.36
CA SER A 156 -7.68 -22.26 -13.62
C SER A 156 -8.27 -23.66 -13.63
N THR A 157 -9.59 -23.74 -13.67
CA THR A 157 -10.33 -25.01 -13.76
C THR A 157 -10.23 -25.57 -15.17
#